data_AF-A0A4Y1RJR9-F1
#
_entry.id   AF-A0A4Y1RJR9-F1
#
_cell.length_a   1.000
_cell.length_b   1.000
_cell.length_c   1.000
_cell.angle_alpha   90.00
_cell.angle_beta   90.00
_cell.angle_gamma   90.00
#
_symmetry.space_group_name_H-M   'P 1'
#
loop_
_entity.id
_entity.type
_entity.pdbx_description
1 polymer ?
#
loop_
_entity_poly.entity_id
_entity_poly.type
_entity_poly.pdbx_seq_one_letter_code
_entity_poly.pdbx_strand_id
1 'polypeptide(L)'
;MIVNLRCHRRVARLHRLRPETHNIRFATVPNLIPSELVRANDFLGFVEAVNTKLEAPVEQLLDRLELPVNTIVVDPYVVWATRVASRRNIPLASLWPMSASVFSVLLHIETLEQKSHFPLNNVSGACIVT
;
A
#
# COMPACT_ATOMS: atom_id res chain seq x y z
N MET A 1 -6.96 4.47 -2.96
CA MET A 1 -6.95 3.43 -4.02
C MET A 1 -6.72 2.10 -3.30
N ILE A 2 -7.76 1.30 -3.08
CA ILE A 2 -7.57 -0.04 -2.49
C ILE A 2 -6.97 -0.90 -3.60
N VAL A 3 -5.66 -1.12 -3.53
CA VAL A 3 -4.98 -2.08 -4.41
C VAL A 3 -5.34 -3.47 -3.88
N ASN A 4 -6.42 -4.04 -4.41
CA ASN A 4 -6.75 -5.44 -4.18
C ASN A 4 -6.03 -6.26 -5.26
N LEU A 5 -4.86 -6.79 -4.92
CA LEU A 5 -4.16 -7.77 -5.74
C LEU A 5 -4.92 -9.10 -5.66
N ARG A 6 -5.99 -9.24 -6.48
CA ARG A 6 -6.61 -10.55 -6.70
C ARG A 6 -6.44 -11.04 -8.14
N CYS A 7 -5.68 -12.13 -8.18
CA CYS A 7 -5.42 -13.06 -9.26
C CYS A 7 -6.71 -13.59 -9.92
N HIS A 8 -6.63 -13.82 -11.23
CA HIS A 8 -7.68 -14.31 -12.13
C HIS A 8 -8.63 -15.35 -11.53
N ARG A 9 -9.95 -15.08 -11.56
CA ARG A 9 -11.01 -16.10 -11.76
C ARG A 9 -12.25 -15.48 -12.40
N ARG A 10 -12.85 -16.26 -13.31
CA ARG A 10 -13.84 -15.90 -14.34
C ARG A 10 -15.10 -15.20 -13.81
N VAL A 11 -15.57 -14.20 -14.56
CA VAL A 11 -16.87 -13.52 -14.36
C VAL A 11 -18.00 -14.45 -14.82
N ALA A 12 -18.88 -14.86 -13.90
CA ALA A 12 -20.16 -15.46 -14.24
C ALA A 12 -21.21 -14.34 -14.42
N ARG A 13 -21.95 -14.42 -15.54
CA ARG A 13 -23.06 -13.53 -15.93
C ARG A 13 -24.20 -13.65 -14.91
N LEU A 14 -24.68 -12.53 -14.38
CA LEU A 14 -25.98 -12.42 -13.72
C LEU A 14 -26.77 -11.24 -14.29
N HIS A 15 -28.08 -11.45 -14.35
CA HIS A 15 -29.05 -10.73 -15.17
C HIS A 15 -29.23 -9.25 -14.81
N ARG A 16 -29.59 -8.48 -15.85
CA ARG A 16 -29.85 -7.03 -15.91
C ARG A 16 -30.72 -6.50 -14.75
N LEU A 17 -30.15 -5.67 -13.88
CA LEU A 17 -30.87 -4.77 -12.96
C LEU A 17 -30.11 -3.43 -12.88
N ARG A 18 -30.82 -2.31 -13.12
CA ARG A 18 -30.41 -0.90 -12.92
C ARG A 18 -29.18 -0.42 -13.74
N PRO A 19 -29.08 0.86 -14.17
CA PRO A 19 -27.78 1.38 -14.59
C PRO A 19 -26.90 1.40 -13.33
N GLU A 20 -26.14 0.33 -13.13
CA GLU A 20 -25.23 0.17 -12.00
C GLU A 20 -24.25 1.34 -12.00
N THR A 21 -24.48 2.31 -11.12
CA THR A 21 -23.51 3.37 -10.81
C THR A 21 -22.37 2.69 -10.06
N HIS A 22 -21.42 2.13 -10.79
CA HIS A 22 -20.24 1.49 -10.23
C HIS A 22 -19.34 2.58 -9.62
N ASN A 23 -19.57 2.90 -8.34
CA ASN A 23 -18.76 3.86 -7.59
C ASN A 23 -17.37 3.32 -7.24
N ILE A 24 -17.12 2.04 -7.50
CA ILE A 24 -15.83 1.38 -7.31
C ILE A 24 -15.39 0.82 -8.66
N ARG A 25 -14.19 1.25 -9.10
CA ARG A 25 -13.55 0.77 -10.32
C ARG A 25 -12.17 0.23 -9.98
N PHE A 26 -11.82 -0.89 -10.59
CA PHE A 26 -10.48 -1.47 -10.46
C PHE A 26 -9.62 -1.01 -11.63
N ALA A 27 -8.36 -0.71 -11.32
CA ALA A 27 -7.32 -0.48 -12.30
C ALA A 27 -6.10 -1.35 -11.93
N THR A 28 -5.27 -1.61 -12.92
CA THR A 28 -4.09 -2.48 -12.77
C THR A 28 -2.84 -1.71 -13.12
N VAL A 29 -1.75 -2.09 -12.45
CA VAL A 29 -0.38 -1.71 -12.80
C VAL A 29 0.37 -2.96 -13.28
N PRO A 30 1.47 -2.82 -14.03
CA PRO A 30 2.29 -3.96 -14.41
C PRO A 30 2.77 -4.76 -13.20
N ASN A 31 2.85 -6.08 -13.34
CA ASN A 31 3.30 -6.96 -12.29
C ASN A 31 4.85 -6.93 -12.17
N LEU A 32 5.37 -5.99 -11.38
CA LEU A 32 6.82 -5.75 -11.22
C LEU A 32 7.40 -6.29 -9.90
N ILE A 33 6.57 -6.87 -9.04
CA ILE A 33 6.95 -7.35 -7.71
C ILE A 33 6.88 -8.88 -7.63
N PRO A 34 7.60 -9.51 -6.68
CA PRO A 34 7.40 -10.93 -6.39
C PRO A 34 5.94 -11.23 -6.02
N SER A 35 5.51 -12.47 -6.21
CA SER A 35 4.13 -12.86 -5.88
C SER A 35 3.88 -12.75 -4.37
N GLU A 36 2.74 -12.16 -3.99
CA GLU A 36 2.30 -12.07 -2.60
C GLU A 36 2.19 -13.44 -1.92
N LEU A 37 1.90 -14.50 -2.69
CA LEU A 37 1.75 -15.87 -2.18
C LEU A 37 3.02 -16.43 -1.56
N VAL A 38 4.19 -15.94 -2.01
CA VAL A 38 5.51 -16.39 -1.54
C VAL A 38 6.29 -15.29 -0.84
N ARG A 39 5.64 -14.15 -0.53
CA ARG A 39 6.31 -12.99 0.08
C ARG A 39 6.97 -13.32 1.42
N ALA A 40 6.48 -14.33 2.14
CA ALA A 40 7.07 -14.75 3.41
C ALA A 40 8.47 -15.36 3.26
N ASN A 41 8.82 -15.87 2.08
CA ASN A 41 10.15 -16.44 1.83
C ASN A 41 11.24 -15.36 1.80
N ASP A 42 10.88 -14.14 1.41
CA ASP A 42 11.73 -12.95 1.43
C ASP A 42 10.85 -11.70 1.61
N PHE A 43 10.48 -11.44 2.86
CA PHE A 43 9.58 -10.34 3.19
C PHE A 43 10.22 -8.98 2.96
N LEU A 44 11.51 -8.84 3.29
CA LEU A 44 12.25 -7.59 3.10
C LEU A 44 12.37 -7.26 1.62
N GLY A 45 12.79 -8.22 0.79
CA GLY A 45 12.88 -8.03 -0.66
C GLY A 45 11.52 -7.76 -1.30
N PHE A 46 10.43 -8.33 -0.75
CA PHE A 46 9.08 -8.00 -1.20
C PHE A 46 8.71 -6.54 -0.89
N VAL A 47 8.93 -6.06 0.35
CA VAL A 47 8.66 -4.67 0.75
C VAL A 47 9.52 -3.68 -0.04
N GLU A 48 10.80 -4.00 -0.25
CA GLU A 48 11.70 -3.22 -1.09
C GLU A 48 11.19 -3.14 -2.53
N ALA A 49 10.78 -4.26 -3.12
CA ALA A 49 10.24 -4.29 -4.48
C ALA A 49 8.96 -3.44 -4.61
N VAL A 50 8.05 -3.49 -3.63
CA VAL A 50 6.86 -2.63 -3.60
C VAL A 50 7.24 -1.15 -3.56
N ASN A 51 8.23 -0.79 -2.75
CA ASN A 51 8.61 0.61 -2.56
C ASN A 51 9.54 1.18 -3.63
N THR A 52 10.18 0.34 -4.46
CA THR A 52 11.08 0.78 -5.52
C THR A 52 10.50 0.62 -6.92
N LYS A 53 9.59 -0.34 -7.14
CA LYS A 53 9.11 -0.70 -8.48
C LYS A 53 7.69 -0.21 -8.80
N LEU A 54 6.89 0.16 -7.81
CA LEU A 54 5.47 0.50 -8.03
C LEU A 54 5.15 2.00 -8.03
N GLU A 55 6.04 2.89 -7.58
CA GLU A 55 5.78 4.34 -7.56
C GLU A 55 5.45 4.89 -8.96
N ALA A 56 6.35 4.70 -9.93
CA ALA A 56 6.19 5.25 -11.27
C ALA A 56 4.96 4.66 -12.01
N PRO A 57 4.71 3.33 -12.00
CA PRO A 57 3.50 2.78 -12.59
C PRO A 57 2.20 3.28 -11.96
N VAL A 58 2.18 3.50 -10.64
CA VAL A 58 1.00 4.06 -9.97
C VAL A 58 0.80 5.52 -10.34
N GLU A 59 1.87 6.33 -10.41
CA GLU A 59 1.74 7.70 -10.92
C GLU A 59 1.21 7.76 -12.35
N GLN A 60 1.75 6.94 -13.25
CA GLN A 60 1.25 6.84 -14.63
C GLN A 60 -0.21 6.39 -14.69
N LEU A 61 -0.63 5.53 -13.75
CA LEU A 61 -2.03 5.15 -13.64
C LEU A 61 -2.90 6.35 -13.25
N LEU A 62 -2.47 7.19 -12.30
CA LEU A 62 -3.23 8.39 -11.89
C LEU A 62 -3.47 9.34 -13.08
N ASP A 63 -2.51 9.44 -14.00
CA ASP A 63 -2.63 10.29 -15.21
C ASP A 63 -3.64 9.76 -16.24
N ARG A 64 -4.00 8.47 -16.15
CA ARG A 64 -4.86 7.78 -17.12
C ARG A 64 -6.27 7.54 -16.60
N LEU A 65 -6.57 7.95 -15.37
CA LEU A 65 -7.92 7.84 -14.82
C LEU A 65 -8.85 8.81 -15.55
N GLU A 66 -10.06 8.34 -15.87
CA GLU A 66 -11.09 9.16 -16.54
C GLU A 66 -11.53 10.37 -15.69
N LEU A 67 -11.45 10.23 -14.36
CA LEU A 67 -11.82 11.26 -13.41
C LEU A 67 -10.58 11.71 -12.62
N PRO A 68 -10.48 13.02 -12.31
CA PRO A 68 -9.41 13.53 -11.45
C PRO A 68 -9.47 12.88 -10.07
N VAL A 69 -8.31 12.70 -9.44
CA VAL A 69 -8.20 12.07 -8.13
C VAL A 69 -8.29 13.13 -7.04
N ASN A 70 -9.35 13.09 -6.24
CA ASN A 70 -9.56 14.02 -5.13
C ASN A 70 -8.89 13.59 -3.82
N THR A 71 -8.63 12.30 -3.63
CA THR A 71 -8.01 11.77 -2.39
C THR A 71 -7.33 10.44 -2.67
N ILE A 72 -6.18 10.22 -2.04
CA ILE A 72 -5.48 8.95 -2.02
C ILE A 72 -5.66 8.32 -0.64
N VAL A 73 -6.21 7.10 -0.60
CA VAL A 73 -6.19 6.23 0.58
C VAL A 73 -5.16 5.14 0.34
N VAL A 74 -4.22 4.96 1.27
CA VAL A 74 -3.09 4.03 1.11
C VAL A 74 -2.71 3.36 2.43
N ASP A 75 -2.12 2.17 2.35
CA ASP A 75 -1.39 1.57 3.46
C ASP A 75 -0.09 2.37 3.73
N PRO A 76 0.23 2.74 4.98
CA PRO A 76 1.41 3.55 5.28
C PRO A 76 2.76 2.85 5.03
N TYR A 77 2.80 1.53 4.81
CA TYR A 77 4.01 0.84 4.34
C TYR A 77 4.36 1.14 2.88
N VAL A 78 3.46 1.79 2.12
CA VAL A 78 3.73 2.31 0.77
C VAL A 78 4.29 3.73 0.89
N VAL A 79 5.54 3.83 1.31
CA VAL A 79 6.14 5.10 1.80
C VAL A 79 6.22 6.19 0.73
N TRP A 80 6.30 5.80 -0.55
CA TRP A 80 6.35 6.76 -1.66
C TRP A 80 5.02 7.46 -1.91
N ALA A 81 3.89 6.96 -1.40
CA ALA A 81 2.58 7.54 -1.65
C ALA A 81 2.43 8.96 -1.10
N THR A 82 3.09 9.27 0.03
CA THR A 82 3.12 10.61 0.62
C THR A 82 3.80 11.61 -0.31
N ARG A 83 4.89 11.18 -0.95
CA ARG A 83 5.62 11.99 -1.93
C ARG A 83 4.81 12.22 -3.20
N VAL A 84 4.15 11.17 -3.73
CA VAL A 84 3.23 11.28 -4.87
C VAL A 84 2.09 12.25 -4.59
N ALA A 85 1.42 12.10 -3.44
CA ALA A 85 0.32 12.95 -3.01
C ALA A 85 0.75 14.42 -2.88
N SER A 86 1.92 14.66 -2.28
CA SER A 86 2.51 16.00 -2.15
C SER A 86 2.80 16.64 -3.52
N ARG A 87 3.50 15.94 -4.42
CA ARG A 87 3.81 16.45 -5.77
C ARG A 87 2.57 16.81 -6.58
N ARG A 88 1.48 16.07 -6.39
CA ARG A 88 0.22 16.22 -7.14
C ARG A 88 -0.80 17.12 -6.43
N ASN A 89 -0.48 17.62 -5.23
CA ASN A 89 -1.39 18.39 -4.38
C ASN A 89 -2.72 17.66 -4.10
N ILE A 90 -2.64 16.35 -3.81
CA ILE A 90 -3.79 15.50 -3.50
C ILE A 90 -3.79 15.15 -2.00
N PRO A 91 -4.90 15.31 -1.28
CA PRO A 91 -5.04 14.82 0.09
C PRO A 91 -4.74 13.33 0.22
N LEU A 92 -3.97 12.96 1.24
CA LEU A 92 -3.63 11.57 1.58
C LEU A 92 -4.29 11.17 2.91
N ALA A 93 -4.89 9.98 2.94
CA ALA A 93 -5.31 9.31 4.16
C ALA A 93 -4.62 7.95 4.28
N SER A 94 -3.97 7.70 5.42
CA SER A 94 -3.35 6.41 5.72
C SER A 94 -4.37 5.46 6.34
N LEU A 95 -4.47 4.26 5.80
CA LEU A 95 -5.27 3.16 6.34
C LEU A 95 -4.34 2.17 7.04
N TRP A 96 -4.55 1.95 8.34
CA TRP A 96 -3.80 0.96 9.11
C TRP A 96 -4.59 -0.34 9.24
N PRO A 97 -4.27 -1.40 8.47
CA PRO A 97 -5.05 -2.64 8.50
C PRO A 97 -4.64 -3.58 9.65
N MET A 98 -3.54 -3.31 10.36
CA MET A 98 -3.09 -4.12 11.49
C MET A 98 -3.76 -3.67 12.80
N SER A 99 -3.48 -4.36 13.91
CA SER A 99 -4.08 -4.02 15.20
C SER A 99 -3.63 -2.63 15.68
N ALA A 100 -4.50 -1.99 16.47
CA ALA A 100 -4.17 -0.73 17.15
C ALA A 100 -2.98 -0.86 18.11
N SER A 101 -2.76 -2.06 18.67
CA SER A 101 -1.59 -2.32 19.53
C SER A 101 -0.28 -2.23 18.74
N VAL A 102 -0.21 -2.81 17.54
CA VAL A 102 1.00 -2.71 16.69
C VAL A 102 1.20 -1.27 16.23
N PHE A 103 0.13 -0.54 15.92
CA PHE A 103 0.21 0.90 15.62
C PHE A 103 0.84 1.67 16.78
N SER A 104 0.38 1.43 18.01
CA SER A 104 0.88 2.11 19.21
C SER A 104 2.37 1.83 19.46
N VAL A 105 2.82 0.59 19.24
CA VAL A 105 4.25 0.23 19.35
C VAL A 105 5.09 1.02 18.36
N LEU A 106 4.69 1.05 17.09
CA LEU A 106 5.44 1.74 16.04
C LEU A 106 5.43 3.27 16.22
N LEU A 107 4.32 3.83 16.69
CA LEU A 107 4.21 5.26 16.97
C LEU A 107 5.17 5.72 18.09
N HIS A 108 5.50 4.83 19.03
CA HIS A 108 6.36 5.15 20.18
C HIS A 108 7.70 4.42 20.15
N ILE A 109 8.15 3.95 18.97
CA ILE A 109 9.31 3.07 18.87
C ILE A 109 10.59 3.72 19.42
N GLU A 110 10.85 4.99 19.11
CA GLU A 110 11.99 5.75 19.65
C GLU A 110 11.99 5.80 21.19
N THR A 111 10.81 5.98 21.80
CA THR A 111 10.67 5.99 23.26
C THR A 111 10.91 4.60 23.87
N LEU A 112 10.48 3.54 23.18
CA LEU A 112 10.68 2.17 23.62
C LEU A 112 12.17 1.75 23.53
N GLU A 113 12.86 2.22 22.49
CA GLU A 113 14.31 2.07 22.32
C GLU A 113 15.08 2.75 23.45
N GLN A 114 14.80 4.03 23.72
CA GLN A 114 15.46 4.79 24.78
C GLN A 114 15.32 4.13 26.15
N LYS A 115 14.18 3.49 26.41
CA LYS A 115 13.91 2.80 27.67
C LYS A 115 14.41 1.35 27.71
N SER A 116 15.09 0.87 26.67
CA SER A 116 15.55 -0.52 26.54
C SER A 116 14.43 -1.56 26.71
N HIS A 117 13.18 -1.17 26.46
CA HIS A 117 12.01 -2.05 26.54
C HIS A 117 11.75 -2.77 25.21
N PHE A 118 12.61 -2.57 24.22
CA PHE A 118 12.54 -3.20 22.92
C PHE A 118 13.93 -3.69 22.48
N PRO A 119 14.15 -5.01 22.31
CA PRO A 119 15.43 -5.54 21.86
C PRO A 119 15.55 -5.38 20.34
N LEU A 120 15.94 -4.21 19.85
CA LEU A 120 16.22 -3.99 18.42
C LEU A 120 17.57 -4.53 17.95
N ASN A 121 18.37 -5.02 18.89
CA ASN A 121 19.75 -5.49 18.68
C ASN A 121 19.86 -6.65 17.67
N ASN A 122 18.73 -7.26 17.30
CA ASN A 122 18.63 -8.41 16.40
C ASN A 122 17.71 -8.19 15.19
N VAL A 123 17.18 -6.98 14.99
CA VAL A 123 16.43 -6.62 13.78
C VAL A 123 17.38 -5.80 12.93
N SER A 124 18.05 -6.43 11.96
CA SER A 124 18.87 -5.69 10.98
C SER A 124 18.05 -4.50 10.47
N GLY A 125 18.62 -3.30 10.51
CA GLY A 125 17.98 -1.99 10.35
C GLY A 125 17.26 -1.70 9.03
N ALA A 126 16.54 -2.66 8.46
CA ALA A 126 15.70 -2.57 7.27
C ALA A 126 14.20 -2.52 7.59
N CYS A 127 13.77 -2.85 8.83
CA CYS A 127 12.34 -2.88 9.19
C CYS A 127 11.81 -1.61 9.89
N ILE A 128 12.68 -0.68 10.33
CA ILE A 128 12.23 0.46 11.17
C ILE A 128 12.81 1.81 10.71
N VAL A 129 13.74 1.86 9.75
CA VAL A 129 14.34 3.15 9.37
C VAL A 129 13.55 3.77 8.22
N THR A 130 12.75 4.80 8.56
CA THR A 130 12.41 5.91 7.65
C THR A 130 13.64 6.77 7.38
#